data_AF-A0A2H0TAQ2-F1
#
_entry.id   AF-A0A2H0TAQ2-F1
#
_cell.length_a   1.000
_cell.length_b   1.000
_cell.length_c   1.000
_cell.angle_alpha   90.00
_cell.angle_beta   90.00
_cell.angle_gamma   90.00
#
_symmetry.space_group_name_H-M   'P 1'
#
loop_
_entity.id
_entity.type
_entity.pdbx_description
1 polymer ?
#
loop_
_entity_poly.entity_id
_entity_poly.type
_entity_poly.pdbx_seq_one_letter_code
_entity_poly.pdbx_strand_id
1 'polypeptide(L)'
;MSKLPLHISSGGVVYKKEDDKIFIALLGWFRKWGQLWMFPKETVENSDANGRDFEDEETLKNAAWRALKEEMNIEGEIENYLGSLQEFTTIDKTKKERHIHYFLFRYKSGDMKHSWEHNAVKWFTIEEIANLRLKKGEDEIVQKALLKIAT
;
A
#
# COMPACT_ATOMS: atom_id res chain seq x y z
N MET A 1 -3.14 -5.93 30.68
CA MET A 1 -3.12 -4.73 29.81
C MET A 1 -4.25 -4.87 28.80
N SER A 2 -5.16 -3.90 28.70
CA SER A 2 -6.21 -3.93 27.67
C SER A 2 -5.55 -3.82 26.30
N LYS A 3 -5.79 -4.78 25.40
CA LYS A 3 -5.32 -4.70 24.01
C LYS A 3 -5.94 -3.46 23.35
N LEU A 4 -5.13 -2.71 22.60
CA LEU A 4 -5.64 -1.63 21.77
C LEU A 4 -6.55 -2.22 20.68
N PRO A 5 -7.60 -1.51 20.23
CA PRO A 5 -8.31 -1.88 19.01
C PRO A 5 -7.30 -1.99 17.86
N LEU A 6 -7.30 -3.16 17.21
CA LEU A 6 -6.44 -3.47 16.06
C LEU A 6 -7.27 -3.36 14.78
N HIS A 7 -6.74 -2.68 13.78
CA HIS A 7 -7.28 -2.70 12.42
C HIS A 7 -6.22 -3.28 11.48
N ILE A 8 -6.63 -4.15 10.57
CA ILE A 8 -5.74 -4.73 9.57
C ILE A 8 -6.07 -4.08 8.22
N SER A 9 -5.03 -3.69 7.51
CA SER A 9 -5.11 -3.24 6.13
C SER A 9 -4.14 -4.04 5.27
N SER A 10 -4.45 -4.14 3.98
CA SER A 10 -3.59 -4.80 3.01
C SER A 10 -3.57 -4.01 1.71
N GLY A 11 -2.41 -3.98 1.08
CA GLY A 11 -2.11 -3.15 -0.07
C GLY A 11 -0.92 -3.69 -0.84
N GLY A 12 -0.34 -2.89 -1.72
CA GLY A 12 0.83 -3.37 -2.45
C GLY A 12 1.58 -2.40 -3.33
N VAL A 13 2.81 -2.79 -3.63
CA VAL A 13 3.68 -2.14 -4.59
C VAL A 13 3.33 -2.68 -5.97
N VAL A 14 2.77 -1.83 -6.84
CA VAL A 14 2.52 -2.21 -8.24
C VAL A 14 3.66 -1.71 -9.09
N TYR A 15 4.29 -2.62 -9.84
CA TYR A 15 5.37 -2.28 -10.74
C TYR A 15 5.09 -2.69 -12.19
N LYS A 16 5.76 -2.02 -13.11
CA LYS A 16 5.91 -2.44 -14.51
C LYS A 16 7.34 -2.20 -14.98
N LYS A 17 7.75 -2.90 -16.03
CA LYS A 17 9.04 -2.72 -16.72
C LYS A 17 8.78 -2.17 -18.11
N GLU A 18 9.36 -1.03 -18.45
CA GLU A 18 9.27 -0.37 -19.75
C GLU A 18 10.61 0.30 -20.07
N ASP A 19 11.12 0.15 -21.30
CA ASP A 19 12.39 0.75 -21.76
C ASP A 19 13.57 0.56 -20.79
N ASP A 20 13.76 -0.68 -20.32
CA ASP A 20 14.78 -1.09 -19.32
C ASP A 20 14.68 -0.38 -17.96
N LYS A 21 13.56 0.30 -17.69
CA LYS A 21 13.27 0.95 -16.41
C LYS A 21 12.17 0.23 -15.66
N ILE A 22 12.27 0.29 -14.33
CA ILE A 22 11.21 -0.13 -13.43
C ILE A 22 10.42 1.11 -13.03
N PHE A 23 9.10 1.01 -13.20
CA PHE A 23 8.15 2.01 -12.73
C PHE A 23 7.32 1.44 -11.60
N ILE A 24 7.06 2.24 -10.57
CA ILE A 24 6.18 1.90 -9.46
C ILE A 24 5.04 2.91 -9.38
N ALA A 25 3.82 2.43 -9.20
CA ALA A 25 2.64 3.27 -9.03
C ALA A 25 2.52 3.75 -7.58
N LEU A 26 2.27 5.05 -7.41
CA LEU A 26 2.01 5.66 -6.10
C LEU A 26 0.76 6.54 -6.16
N LEU A 27 0.03 6.58 -5.05
CA LEU A 27 -1.05 7.52 -4.77
C LEU A 27 -0.50 8.74 -4.03
N GLY A 28 -1.18 9.86 -4.21
CA GLY A 28 -0.76 11.14 -3.68
C GLY A 28 -1.82 11.82 -2.83
N TRP A 29 -1.36 12.45 -1.75
CA TRP A 29 -2.09 13.41 -0.94
C TRP A 29 -1.38 14.76 -0.89
N PHE A 30 -2.09 15.83 -1.25
CA PHE A 30 -1.57 17.17 -1.01
C PHE A 30 -1.75 17.53 0.46
N ARG A 31 -0.63 17.81 1.11
CA ARG A 31 -0.56 18.35 2.46
C ARG A 31 -0.11 19.80 2.39
N LYS A 32 -0.26 20.54 3.49
CA LYS A 32 0.25 21.93 3.57
C LYS A 32 1.75 22.09 3.28
N TRP A 33 2.52 21.01 3.34
CA TRP A 33 3.96 20.97 3.07
C TRP A 33 4.30 20.39 1.69
N GLY A 34 3.31 20.24 0.82
CA GLY A 34 3.45 19.60 -0.50
C GLY A 34 2.93 18.16 -0.52
N GLN A 35 3.31 17.45 -1.58
CA GLN A 35 2.80 16.13 -1.89
C GLN A 35 3.40 15.05 -0.98
N LEU A 36 2.54 14.24 -0.38
CA LEU A 36 2.89 12.99 0.29
C LEU A 36 2.47 11.83 -0.62
N TRP A 37 3.38 10.90 -0.86
CA TRP A 37 3.13 9.73 -1.70
C TRP A 37 3.00 8.46 -0.87
N MET A 38 2.18 7.52 -1.32
CA MET A 38 1.98 6.25 -0.64
C MET A 38 1.51 5.13 -1.56
N PHE A 39 1.59 3.91 -1.07
CA PHE A 39 1.02 2.73 -1.71
C PHE A 39 -0.49 2.62 -1.49
N PRO A 40 -1.21 1.97 -2.43
CA PRO A 40 -2.61 1.65 -2.26
C PRO A 40 -2.77 0.63 -1.14
N LYS A 41 -3.79 0.81 -0.30
CA LYS A 41 -4.10 -0.10 0.81
C LYS A 41 -5.53 0.10 1.30
N GLU A 42 -6.22 -1.02 1.43
CA GLU A 42 -7.59 -1.09 1.94
C GLU A 42 -7.67 -1.80 3.29
N THR A 43 -8.72 -1.50 4.07
CA THR A 43 -9.01 -2.18 5.33
C THR A 43 -9.57 -3.58 5.05
N VAL A 44 -9.05 -4.57 5.78
CA VAL A 44 -9.61 -5.92 5.83
C VAL A 44 -10.93 -5.86 6.59
N GLU A 45 -12.00 -6.32 5.95
CA GLU A 45 -13.34 -6.30 6.50
C GLU A 45 -13.41 -7.08 7.83
N ASN A 46 -14.13 -6.54 8.82
CA ASN A 46 -14.31 -7.12 10.16
C ASN A 46 -13.03 -7.29 11.01
N SER A 47 -11.88 -6.75 10.58
CA SER A 47 -10.61 -6.87 11.32
C SER A 47 -10.62 -6.18 12.70
N ASP A 48 -11.50 -5.20 12.91
CA ASP A 48 -11.65 -4.47 14.18
C ASP A 48 -12.48 -5.20 15.23
N ALA A 49 -13.32 -6.14 14.82
CA ALA A 49 -14.14 -6.96 15.72
C ALA A 49 -13.40 -8.17 16.28
N ASN A 50 -12.48 -8.74 15.52
CA ASN A 50 -11.90 -10.06 15.78
C ASN A 50 -10.36 -10.08 15.83
N GLY A 51 -9.69 -8.94 15.62
CA GLY A 51 -8.24 -8.83 15.76
C GLY A 51 -7.47 -9.64 14.71
N ARG A 52 -6.44 -10.38 15.15
CA ARG A 52 -5.45 -11.05 14.27
C ARG A 52 -5.97 -12.26 13.50
N ASP A 53 -7.20 -12.68 13.76
CA ASP A 53 -7.84 -13.82 13.08
C ASP A 53 -8.03 -13.56 11.56
N PHE A 54 -7.86 -12.30 11.13
CA PHE A 54 -8.01 -11.83 9.75
C PHE A 54 -6.65 -11.58 9.03
N GLU A 55 -5.54 -12.04 9.60
CA GLU A 55 -4.20 -11.98 8.96
C GLU A 55 -3.87 -13.23 8.11
N ASP A 56 -4.87 -14.02 7.69
CA ASP A 56 -4.63 -15.10 6.73
C ASP A 56 -4.30 -14.57 5.33
N GLU A 57 -3.48 -15.30 4.58
CA GLU A 57 -2.92 -14.82 3.33
C GLU A 57 -3.99 -14.55 2.26
N GLU A 58 -5.06 -15.34 2.20
CA GLU A 58 -6.11 -15.16 1.19
C GLU A 58 -6.90 -13.88 1.45
N THR A 59 -7.31 -13.64 2.70
CA THR A 59 -7.97 -12.41 3.13
C THR A 59 -7.11 -11.17 2.85
N LEU A 60 -5.81 -11.24 3.17
CA LEU A 60 -4.88 -10.15 2.92
C LEU A 60 -4.69 -9.87 1.42
N LYS A 61 -4.59 -10.91 0.59
CA LYS A 61 -4.50 -10.76 -0.87
C LYS A 61 -5.76 -10.14 -1.45
N ASN A 62 -6.94 -10.58 -1.01
CA ASN A 62 -8.23 -10.05 -1.43
C ASN A 62 -8.37 -8.54 -1.14
N ALA A 63 -7.97 -8.11 0.06
CA ALA A 63 -7.94 -6.69 0.40
C ALA A 63 -6.91 -5.89 -0.43
N ALA A 64 -5.73 -6.47 -0.71
CA ALA A 64 -4.73 -5.80 -1.55
C ALA A 64 -5.20 -5.65 -3.02
N TRP A 65 -5.84 -6.66 -3.62
CA TRP A 65 -6.44 -6.54 -4.95
C TRP A 65 -7.53 -5.48 -4.99
N ARG A 66 -8.39 -5.45 -3.98
CA ARG A 66 -9.44 -4.45 -3.86
C ARG A 66 -8.87 -3.04 -3.77
N ALA A 67 -7.78 -2.84 -3.00
CA ALA A 67 -7.08 -1.55 -2.95
C ALA A 67 -6.61 -1.07 -4.33
N LEU A 68 -5.98 -1.94 -5.13
CA LEU A 68 -5.56 -1.60 -6.50
C LEU A 68 -6.75 -1.19 -7.37
N LYS A 69 -7.87 -1.92 -7.27
CA LYS A 69 -9.05 -1.66 -8.07
C LYS A 69 -9.73 -0.36 -7.65
N GLU A 70 -9.94 -0.16 -6.35
CA GLU A 70 -10.71 0.94 -5.79
C GLU A 70 -9.91 2.25 -5.77
N GLU A 71 -8.65 2.21 -5.36
CA GLU A 71 -7.85 3.43 -5.19
C GLU A 71 -7.09 3.83 -6.46
N MET A 72 -6.78 2.90 -7.36
CA MET A 72 -5.95 3.16 -8.55
C MET A 72 -6.61 2.80 -9.89
N ASN A 73 -7.76 2.11 -9.90
CA ASN A 73 -8.42 1.61 -11.12
C ASN A 73 -7.53 0.73 -12.00
N ILE A 74 -6.70 -0.13 -11.39
CA ILE A 74 -5.82 -1.06 -12.11
C ILE A 74 -5.95 -2.50 -11.61
N GLU A 75 -5.42 -3.42 -12.41
CA GLU A 75 -5.30 -4.84 -12.08
C GLU A 75 -3.84 -5.28 -12.12
N GLY A 76 -3.49 -6.21 -11.23
CA GLY A 76 -2.15 -6.74 -11.09
C GLY A 76 -2.14 -8.19 -10.63
N GLU A 77 -1.03 -8.86 -10.89
CA GLU A 77 -0.75 -10.21 -10.43
C GLU A 77 0.18 -10.16 -9.22
N ILE A 78 -0.22 -10.81 -8.12
CA ILE A 78 0.60 -10.90 -6.91
C ILE A 78 1.76 -11.86 -7.15
N GLU A 79 2.98 -11.39 -6.90
CA GLU A 79 4.20 -12.20 -7.06
C GLU A 79 4.82 -12.58 -5.71
N ASN A 80 4.84 -11.66 -4.75
CA ASN A 80 5.46 -11.89 -3.44
C ASN A 80 4.79 -11.10 -2.31
N TYR A 81 4.94 -11.59 -1.09
CA TYR A 81 4.69 -10.81 0.12
C TYR A 81 5.91 -9.95 0.49
N LEU A 82 5.68 -8.70 0.87
CA LEU A 82 6.72 -7.70 1.21
C LEU A 82 6.79 -7.40 2.71
N GLY A 83 5.98 -8.05 3.53
CA GLY A 83 5.91 -7.78 4.97
C GLY A 83 4.84 -6.76 5.33
N SER A 84 4.90 -6.30 6.58
CA SER A 84 3.94 -5.35 7.12
C SER A 84 4.61 -4.19 7.86
N LEU A 85 3.86 -3.10 8.00
CA LEU A 85 4.18 -1.96 8.85
C LEU A 85 3.15 -1.85 9.98
N GLN A 86 3.61 -1.41 11.16
CA GLN A 86 2.74 -1.12 12.29
C GLN A 86 2.60 0.40 12.46
N GLU A 87 1.36 0.89 12.50
CA GLU A 87 1.03 2.28 12.74
C GLU A 87 0.18 2.45 14.00
N PHE A 88 0.43 3.52 14.74
CA PHE A 88 -0.42 3.92 15.86
C PHE A 88 -1.09 5.25 15.53
N THR A 89 -2.41 5.27 15.63
CA THR A 89 -3.21 6.49 15.42
C THR A 89 -4.10 6.74 16.62
N THR A 90 -4.49 8.00 16.84
CA THR A 90 -5.48 8.34 17.86
C THR A 90 -6.70 8.93 17.16
N ILE A 91 -7.85 8.27 17.30
CA ILE A 91 -9.13 8.73 16.76
C ILE A 91 -10.08 8.82 17.96
N ASP A 92 -10.74 9.97 18.14
CA ASP A 92 -11.68 10.21 19.24
C ASP A 92 -11.14 9.83 20.63
N LYS A 93 -9.91 10.27 20.93
CA LYS A 93 -9.16 9.96 22.18
C LYS A 93 -8.85 8.47 22.40
N THR A 94 -9.17 7.61 21.44
CA THR A 94 -8.86 6.17 21.46
C THR A 94 -7.62 5.91 20.64
N LYS A 95 -6.57 5.36 21.26
CA LYS A 95 -5.39 4.89 20.55
C LYS A 95 -5.74 3.58 19.82
N LYS A 96 -5.47 3.54 18.52
CA LYS A 96 -5.68 2.40 17.65
C LYS A 96 -4.35 1.92 17.09
N GLU A 97 -4.20 0.61 17.03
CA GLU A 97 -3.09 -0.07 16.37
C GLU A 97 -3.55 -0.47 14.96
N ARG A 98 -2.68 -0.27 13.98
CA ARG A 98 -2.91 -0.65 12.59
C ARG A 98 -1.77 -1.49 12.08
N HIS A 99 -2.08 -2.65 11.51
CA HIS A 99 -1.15 -3.47 10.75
C HIS A 99 -1.44 -3.30 9.27
N ILE A 100 -0.45 -2.93 8.48
CA ILE A 100 -0.59 -2.72 7.04
C ILE A 100 0.31 -3.71 6.33
N HIS A 101 -0.28 -4.67 5.64
CA HIS A 101 0.41 -5.70 4.88
C HIS A 101 0.62 -5.25 3.43
N TYR A 102 1.76 -5.61 2.85
CA TYR A 102 2.12 -5.21 1.49
C TYR A 102 2.47 -6.43 0.65
N PHE A 103 1.96 -6.46 -0.57
CA PHE A 103 2.31 -7.43 -1.60
C PHE A 103 2.98 -6.74 -2.79
N LEU A 104 3.82 -7.47 -3.50
CA LEU A 104 4.36 -7.07 -4.78
C LEU A 104 3.39 -7.50 -5.88
N PHE A 105 3.01 -6.54 -6.72
CA PHE A 105 2.16 -6.75 -7.88
C PHE A 105 2.90 -6.42 -9.16
N ARG A 106 2.87 -7.34 -10.12
CA ARG A 106 3.16 -7.00 -11.50
C ARG A 106 1.91 -6.46 -12.18
N TYR A 107 2.01 -5.26 -12.73
CA TYR A 107 0.93 -4.61 -13.47
C TYR A 107 0.43 -5.47 -14.63
N LYS A 108 -0.89 -5.51 -14.83
CA LYS A 108 -1.54 -6.25 -15.92
C LYS A 108 -2.32 -5.34 -16.86
N SER A 109 -3.21 -4.52 -16.31
CA SER A 109 -4.15 -3.72 -17.09
C SER A 109 -4.76 -2.61 -16.23
N GLY A 110 -5.50 -1.72 -16.90
CA GLY A 110 -6.23 -0.62 -16.27
C GLY A 110 -5.81 0.74 -16.83
N ASP A 111 -6.59 1.75 -16.47
CA ASP A 111 -6.22 3.14 -16.71
C ASP A 111 -6.16 3.82 -15.34
N MET A 112 -4.96 4.23 -14.95
CA MET A 112 -4.72 4.67 -13.58
C MET A 112 -5.56 5.90 -13.28
N LYS A 113 -6.44 5.75 -12.30
CA LYS A 113 -7.27 6.83 -11.80
C LYS A 113 -7.38 6.70 -10.29
N HIS A 114 -7.10 7.81 -9.61
CA HIS A 114 -7.22 7.84 -8.17
C HIS A 114 -8.69 7.91 -7.74
N SER A 115 -9.02 7.31 -6.59
CA SER A 115 -10.31 7.51 -5.94
C SER A 115 -10.45 8.92 -5.35
N TRP A 116 -11.63 9.25 -4.81
CA TRP A 116 -11.89 10.51 -4.11
C TRP A 116 -11.02 10.70 -2.86
N GLU A 117 -10.46 9.61 -2.31
CA GLU A 117 -9.60 9.67 -1.14
C GLU A 117 -8.27 10.34 -1.44
N HIS A 118 -7.80 10.24 -2.68
CA HIS A 118 -6.50 10.72 -3.13
C HIS A 118 -6.65 11.87 -4.12
N ASN A 119 -5.56 12.55 -4.45
CA ASN A 119 -5.57 13.64 -5.42
C ASN A 119 -4.58 13.48 -6.58
N ALA A 120 -3.85 12.36 -6.58
CA ALA A 120 -2.96 11.99 -7.66
C ALA A 120 -2.76 10.47 -7.63
N VAL A 121 -2.53 9.90 -8.81
CA VAL A 121 -1.96 8.57 -9.01
C VAL A 121 -0.96 8.70 -10.15
N LYS A 122 0.28 8.22 -9.96
CA LYS A 122 1.36 8.38 -10.94
C LYS A 122 2.31 7.20 -10.90
N TRP A 123 2.88 6.91 -12.08
CA TRP A 123 4.04 6.04 -12.22
C TRP A 123 5.29 6.85 -11.92
N PHE A 124 6.23 6.24 -11.20
CA PHE A 124 7.53 6.83 -10.91
C PHE A 124 8.64 5.84 -11.20
N THR A 125 9.76 6.32 -11.72
CA THR A 125 10.99 5.53 -11.77
C THR A 125 11.60 5.38 -10.38
N ILE A 126 12.53 4.44 -10.22
CA ILE A 126 13.25 4.25 -8.96
C ILE A 126 14.00 5.54 -8.56
N GLU A 127 14.61 6.21 -9.53
CA GLU A 127 15.36 7.46 -9.32
C GLU A 127 14.44 8.59 -8.85
N GLU A 128 13.22 8.67 -9.39
CA GLU A 128 12.23 9.65 -8.96
C GLU A 128 11.78 9.37 -7.51
N ILE A 129 11.50 8.10 -7.18
CA ILE A 129 11.04 7.68 -5.84
C ILE A 129 12.04 8.07 -4.75
N ALA A 130 13.34 7.98 -5.02
CA ALA A 130 14.39 8.37 -4.07
C ALA A 130 14.30 9.84 -3.62
N ASN A 131 13.62 10.69 -4.40
CA ASN A 131 13.43 12.11 -4.12
C ASN A 131 12.02 12.45 -3.60
N LEU A 132 11.13 11.46 -3.49
CA LEU A 132 9.76 11.66 -3.03
C LEU A 132 9.67 11.66 -1.51
N ARG A 133 8.69 12.40 -0.99
CA ARG A 133 8.24 12.25 0.39
C ARG A 133 7.24 11.11 0.47
N LEU A 134 7.72 9.92 0.87
CA LEU A 134 6.88 8.76 1.10
C LEU A 134 6.21 8.80 2.48
N LYS A 135 5.08 8.09 2.62
CA LYS A 135 4.51 7.76 3.92
C LYS A 135 5.55 7.01 4.75
N LYS A 136 5.60 7.32 6.04
CA LYS A 136 6.60 6.78 6.97
C LYS A 136 6.68 5.26 6.90
N GLY A 137 7.88 4.72 6.67
CA GLY A 137 8.17 3.29 6.63
C GLY A 137 7.96 2.63 5.26
N GLU A 138 7.27 3.29 4.33
CA GLU A 138 7.05 2.73 2.99
C GLU A 138 8.31 2.77 2.11
N ASP A 139 9.33 3.54 2.51
CA ASP A 139 10.68 3.46 1.95
C ASP A 139 11.31 2.07 2.15
N GLU A 140 11.08 1.42 3.29
CA GLU A 140 11.52 0.04 3.53
C GLU A 140 10.76 -0.96 2.64
N ILE A 141 9.48 -0.68 2.37
CA ILE A 141 8.65 -1.51 1.48
C ILE A 141 9.14 -1.41 0.03
N VAL A 142 9.53 -0.20 -0.43
CA VAL A 142 10.20 -0.01 -1.73
C VAL A 142 11.45 -0.88 -1.82
N GLN A 143 12.34 -0.83 -0.82
CA GLN A 143 13.57 -1.61 -0.83
C GLN A 143 13.30 -3.13 -0.95
N LYS A 144 12.33 -3.64 -0.18
CA LYS A 144 11.92 -5.06 -0.27
C LYS A 144 11.36 -5.41 -1.65
N ALA A 145 10.57 -4.53 -2.26
CA ALA A 145 10.06 -4.72 -3.61
C ALA A 145 11.20 -4.80 -4.64
N LEU A 146 12.15 -3.87 -4.58
CA LEU A 146 13.29 -3.86 -5.51
C LEU A 146 14.13 -5.14 -5.44
N LEU A 147 14.37 -5.66 -4.23
CA LEU A 147 15.06 -6.94 -4.03
C LEU A 147 14.33 -8.12 -4.68
N LYS A 148 13.00 -8.07 -4.79
CA LYS A 148 12.18 -9.11 -5.42
C LYS A 148 12.05 -8.94 -6.93
N ILE A 149 12.06 -7.71 -7.43
CA ILE A 149 11.96 -7.42 -8.88
C ILE A 149 13.27 -7.75 -9.62
N ALA A 150 14.40 -7.67 -8.92
CA ALA A 150 15.74 -7.93 -9.45
C ALA A 150 16.14 -9.42 -9.49
N THR A 151 15.40 -10.28 -8.80
CA THR A 151 15.53 -11.75 -8.87
C THR A 151 14.72 -12.35 -10.00
#